data_AF-A0A7X9KYS9-F1
#
_entry.id   AF-A0A7X9KYS9-F1
#
_cell.length_a   1.000
_cell.length_b   1.000
_cell.length_c   1.000
_cell.angle_alpha   90.00
_cell.angle_beta   90.00
_cell.angle_gamma   90.00
#
_symmetry.space_group_name_H-M   'P 1'
#
loop_
_entity.id
_entity.type
_entity.pdbx_description
1 polymer ?
#
loop_
_entity_poly.entity_id
_entity_poly.type
_entity_poly.pdbx_seq_one_letter_code
_entity_poly.pdbx_strand_id
1 'polypeptide(L)'
;MLRYTIKRIISMLITLFLIATVTFFIMNAIPGDPFALDRDTPQIIRDTLNRQYGLDQPLFTRYIKYMENLLKGDFGSSMKFKGQSVMGRVEKTMPVSATIGFGGVLVGVLIGIIFGIIAALNNGKTFDF
;
A
#
# COMPACT_ATOMS: atom_id res chain seq x y z
N MET A 1 -28.38 9.67 2.62
CA MET A 1 -26.94 9.96 2.56
C MET A 1 -26.13 9.33 3.70
N LEU A 2 -26.46 9.55 4.99
CA LEU A 2 -25.68 9.00 6.13
C LEU A 2 -25.47 7.47 6.09
N ARG A 3 -26.54 6.70 5.85
CA ARG A 3 -26.46 5.22 5.71
C ARG A 3 -25.54 4.78 4.57
N TYR A 4 -25.52 5.53 3.47
CA TYR A 4 -24.65 5.26 2.34
C TYR A 4 -23.19 5.57 2.66
N THR A 5 -22.91 6.72 3.30
CA THR A 5 -21.57 7.09 3.76
C THR A 5 -21.00 6.06 4.74
N ILE A 6 -21.79 5.62 5.73
CA ILE A 6 -21.36 4.60 6.69
C ILE A 6 -21.07 3.27 5.98
N LYS A 7 -21.97 2.81 5.10
CA LYS A 7 -21.75 1.58 4.31
C LYS A 7 -20.45 1.68 3.50
N ARG A 8 -20.16 2.85 2.93
CA ARG A 8 -18.95 3.10 2.14
C ARG A 8 -17.69 3.08 3.01
N ILE A 9 -17.70 3.74 4.16
CA ILE A 9 -16.56 3.72 5.11
C ILE A 9 -16.29 2.29 5.59
N ILE A 10 -17.33 1.54 5.97
CA ILE A 10 -17.19 0.14 6.39
C ILE A 10 -16.59 -0.70 5.25
N SER A 11 -17.09 -0.55 4.02
CA SER A 11 -16.53 -1.28 2.88
C SER A 11 -15.06 -0.93 2.62
N MET A 12 -14.66 0.33 2.80
CA MET A 12 -13.28 0.77 2.65
C MET A 12 -12.38 0.14 3.71
N LEU A 13 -12.82 0.15 4.98
CA LEU A 13 -12.07 -0.46 6.09
C LEU A 13 -11.90 -1.97 5.89
N ILE A 14 -12.96 -2.67 5.47
CA ILE A 14 -12.89 -4.11 5.19
C ILE A 14 -11.91 -4.39 4.05
N THR A 15 -11.99 -3.64 2.95
CA THR A 15 -11.07 -3.81 1.82
C THR A 15 -9.62 -3.56 2.22
N LEU A 16 -9.35 -2.49 2.97
CA LEU A 16 -8.00 -2.20 3.48
C LEU A 16 -7.50 -3.30 4.41
N PHE A 17 -8.34 -3.77 5.33
CA PHE A 17 -8.01 -4.86 6.24
C PHE A 17 -7.67 -6.15 5.48
N LEU A 18 -8.45 -6.51 4.46
CA LEU A 18 -8.19 -7.68 3.62
C LEU A 18 -6.87 -7.53 2.87
N ILE A 19 -6.62 -6.38 2.22
CA ILE A 19 -5.37 -6.14 1.49
C ILE A 19 -4.17 -6.20 2.43
N ALA A 20 -4.24 -5.55 3.59
CA ALA A 20 -3.16 -5.56 4.59
C ALA A 20 -2.88 -6.99 5.08
N THR A 21 -3.93 -7.75 5.38
CA THR A 21 -3.82 -9.14 5.84
C THR A 21 -3.22 -10.05 4.78
N VAL A 22 -3.73 -9.99 3.55
CA VAL A 22 -3.18 -10.77 2.42
C VAL A 22 -1.72 -10.40 2.16
N THR A 23 -1.40 -9.11 2.14
CA THR A 23 -0.02 -8.64 1.93
C THR A 23 0.92 -9.13 3.02
N PHE A 24 0.47 -9.12 4.28
CA PHE A 24 1.25 -9.65 5.40
C PHE A 24 1.56 -11.14 5.19
N PHE A 25 0.55 -11.96 4.87
CA PHE A 25 0.76 -13.39 4.67
C PHE A 25 1.64 -13.69 3.45
N ILE A 26 1.46 -12.96 2.34
CA ILE A 26 2.35 -13.07 1.17
C ILE A 26 3.79 -12.78 1.57
N MET A 27 4.03 -11.68 2.28
CA MET A 27 5.40 -11.31 2.71
C MET A 27 6.01 -12.30 3.70
N ASN A 28 5.22 -12.94 4.55
CA ASN A 28 5.70 -14.00 5.45
C ASN A 28 5.91 -15.34 4.73
N ALA A 29 5.20 -15.59 3.62
CA ALA A 29 5.32 -16.83 2.84
C ALA A 29 6.50 -16.82 1.88
N ILE A 30 7.08 -15.66 1.56
CA ILE A 30 8.27 -15.56 0.70
C ILE A 30 9.45 -16.23 1.42
N PRO A 31 10.01 -17.33 0.88
CA PRO A 31 11.18 -17.96 1.45
C PRO A 31 12.43 -17.11 1.13
N GLY A 32 13.14 -16.64 2.15
CA GLY A 32 14.36 -15.86 1.98
C GLY A 32 14.79 -15.14 3.26
N ASP A 33 16.03 -14.64 3.28
CA ASP A 33 16.48 -13.74 4.33
C ASP A 33 15.94 -12.33 4.06
N PRO A 34 15.05 -11.78 4.91
CA PRO A 34 14.46 -10.46 4.72
C PRO A 34 15.50 -9.32 4.73
N PHE A 35 16.70 -9.59 5.23
CA PHE A 35 17.78 -8.61 5.32
C PHE A 35 18.80 -8.72 4.19
N ALA A 36 18.66 -9.71 3.31
CA ALA A 36 19.61 -10.05 2.24
C ALA A 36 21.06 -10.07 2.77
N LEU A 37 21.29 -10.68 3.94
CA LEU A 37 22.61 -10.73 4.56
C LEU A 37 23.49 -11.75 3.87
N ASP A 38 24.78 -11.42 3.74
CA ASP A 38 25.78 -12.37 3.28
C ASP A 38 25.82 -13.60 4.20
N ARG A 39 26.09 -14.77 3.61
CA ARG A 39 26.17 -16.05 4.36
C ARG A 39 27.19 -15.99 5.51
N ASP A 40 28.23 -15.18 5.37
CA ASP A 40 29.29 -15.01 6.37
C ASP A 40 28.92 -14.04 7.51
N THR A 41 27.72 -13.45 7.49
CA THR A 41 27.27 -12.55 8.55
C THR A 41 27.16 -13.33 9.88
N PRO A 42 27.85 -12.89 10.95
CA PRO A 42 27.82 -13.55 12.25
C PRO A 42 26.39 -13.82 12.75
N GLN A 43 26.16 -15.03 13.28
CA GLN A 43 24.85 -15.45 13.78
C GLN A 43 24.29 -14.49 14.84
N ILE A 44 25.15 -13.89 15.66
CA ILE A 44 24.77 -12.89 16.67
C ILE A 44 24.08 -11.68 16.05
N ILE A 45 24.53 -11.22 14.88
CA ILE A 45 23.93 -10.09 14.17
C ILE A 45 22.57 -10.48 13.60
N ARG A 46 22.47 -11.70 13.04
CA ARG A 46 21.21 -12.25 12.53
C ARG A 46 20.15 -12.36 13.63
N ASP A 47 20.53 -12.88 14.80
CA ASP A 47 19.61 -13.04 15.93
C ASP A 47 19.18 -11.69 16.52
N THR A 48 20.09 -10.72 16.56
CA THR A 48 19.78 -9.35 17.00
C THR A 48 18.78 -8.68 16.06
N LEU A 49 18.97 -8.82 14.75
CA LEU A 49 18.05 -8.29 13.74
C LEU A 49 16.69 -9.01 13.80
N ASN A 50 16.69 -10.34 13.95
CA ASN A 50 15.44 -11.09 14.10
C ASN A 50 14.63 -10.61 15.30
N ARG A 51 15.27 -10.37 16.46
CA ARG A 51 14.61 -9.80 17.64
C ARG A 51 14.14 -8.37 17.43
N GLN A 52 14.96 -7.54 16.78
CA GLN A 52 14.61 -6.14 16.52
C GLN A 52 13.36 -6.02 15.63
N TYR A 53 13.22 -6.89 14.62
CA TYR A 53 12.08 -6.92 13.71
C TYR A 53 10.95 -7.86 14.18
N GLY A 54 11.10 -8.51 15.34
CA GLY A 54 10.12 -9.46 15.90
C GLY A 54 9.90 -10.70 15.04
N LEU A 55 10.90 -11.10 14.25
CA LEU A 55 10.88 -12.31 13.41
C LEU A 55 11.02 -13.59 14.23
N ASP A 56 11.45 -13.47 15.49
CA ASP A 56 11.51 -14.55 16.48
C ASP A 56 10.16 -14.86 17.14
N GLN A 57 9.15 -14.01 16.94
CA GLN A 57 7.85 -14.14 17.58
C GLN A 57 6.90 -15.05 16.79
N PRO A 58 5.91 -15.69 17.45
CA PRO A 58 4.86 -16.42 16.76
C PRO A 58 4.15 -15.56 15.71
N LEU A 59 3.80 -16.18 14.56
CA LEU A 59 3.15 -15.51 13.43
C LEU A 59 1.96 -14.64 13.84
N PHE A 60 1.14 -15.14 14.77
CA PHE A 60 -0.05 -14.44 15.26
C PHE A 60 0.29 -13.17 16.04
N THR A 61 1.32 -13.23 16.90
CA THR A 61 1.82 -12.05 17.64
C THR A 61 2.36 -11.01 16.67
N ARG A 62 3.11 -11.44 15.64
CA ARG A 62 3.64 -10.55 14.60
C ARG A 62 2.52 -9.88 13.80
N TYR A 63 1.45 -10.60 13.50
CA TYR A 63 0.28 -10.06 12.80
C TYR A 63 -0.47 -9.02 13.63
N ILE A 64 -0.74 -9.30 14.92
CA ILE A 64 -1.42 -8.34 15.81
C ILE A 64 -0.61 -7.05 15.91
N LYS A 65 0.70 -7.18 16.17
CA LYS A 65 1.61 -6.04 16.31
C LYS A 65 1.70 -5.23 15.02
N TYR A 66 1.73 -5.90 13.87
CA TYR A 66 1.67 -5.26 12.56
C TYR A 66 0.38 -4.46 12.36
N MET A 67 -0.77 -5.04 12.71
CA MET A 67 -2.07 -4.37 12.55
C MET A 67 -2.22 -3.19 13.53
N GLU A 68 -1.74 -3.33 14.76
CA GLU A 68 -1.73 -2.23 15.76
C GLU A 68 -0.86 -1.05 15.29
N ASN A 69 0.34 -1.33 14.78
CA ASN A 69 1.22 -0.30 14.24
C ASN A 69 0.60 0.39 13.01
N LEU A 70 -0.04 -0.39 12.12
CA LEU A 70 -0.74 0.14 10.94
C LEU A 70 -1.85 1.12 11.34
N LEU A 71 -2.63 0.79 12.39
CA LEU A 71 -3.67 1.68 12.93
C LEU A 71 -3.10 2.96 13.56
N LYS A 72 -1.89 2.91 14.12
CA LYS A 72 -1.16 4.08 14.65
C LYS A 72 -0.49 4.90 13.54
N GLY A 73 -0.54 4.45 12.28
CA GLY A 73 0.18 5.07 11.16
C GLY A 73 1.67 4.77 11.14
N ASP A 74 2.13 3.81 11.95
CA ASP A 74 3.51 3.34 11.93
C ASP A 74 3.65 2.17 10.94
N PHE A 75 4.23 2.49 9.77
CA PHE A 75 4.51 1.52 8.71
C PHE A 75 5.87 0.82 8.89
N GLY A 76 6.60 1.13 9.97
CA GLY A 76 7.90 0.56 10.28
C GLY A 76 9.04 1.07 9.40
N SER A 77 10.17 0.37 9.53
CA SER A 77 11.39 0.63 8.74
C SER A 77 11.41 -0.16 7.45
N SER A 78 11.98 0.42 6.40
CA SER A 78 12.14 -0.27 5.12
C SER A 78 13.14 -1.40 5.25
N MET A 79 12.70 -2.64 4.99
CA MET A 79 13.60 -3.81 4.90
C MET A 79 14.52 -3.73 3.67
N LYS A 80 14.10 -3.03 2.61
CA LYS A 80 14.90 -2.81 1.40
C LYS A 80 15.89 -1.65 1.53
N PHE A 81 15.46 -0.53 2.13
CA PHE A 81 16.27 0.68 2.27
C PHE A 81 16.67 0.86 3.74
N LYS A 82 17.83 0.30 4.09
CA LYS A 82 18.36 0.33 5.47
C LYS A 82 18.40 1.76 6.02
N GLY A 83 17.90 1.95 7.24
CA GLY A 83 17.92 3.22 7.97
C GLY A 83 16.83 4.23 7.57
N GLN A 84 15.89 3.88 6.69
CA GLN A 84 14.78 4.76 6.32
C GLN A 84 13.45 4.22 6.82
N SER A 85 12.63 5.08 7.42
CA SER A 85 11.23 4.76 7.72
C SER A 85 10.42 4.70 6.42
N VAL A 86 9.44 3.81 6.37
CA VAL A 86 8.53 3.71 5.21
C VAL A 86 7.78 5.03 5.03
N MET A 87 7.28 5.61 6.12
CA MET A 87 6.57 6.89 6.08
C MET A 87 7.44 8.03 5.55
N GLY A 88 8.69 8.17 6.03
CA GLY A 88 9.60 9.21 5.54
C GLY A 88 9.94 9.05 4.05
N ARG A 89 9.96 7.81 3.54
CA ARG A 89 10.12 7.56 2.11
C ARG A 89 8.87 7.96 1.32
N VAL A 90 7.69 7.59 1.81
CA VAL A 90 6.41 7.97 1.21
C VAL A 90 6.33 9.48 1.10
N GLU A 91 6.55 10.20 2.20
CA GLU A 91 6.55 11.67 2.25
C GLU A 91 7.52 12.29 1.24
N LYS A 92 8.73 11.74 1.13
CA LYS A 92 9.72 12.23 0.15
C LYS A 92 9.29 12.01 -1.30
N THR A 93 8.59 10.92 -1.60
CA THR A 93 8.16 10.55 -2.97
C THR A 93 6.76 11.03 -3.34
N MET A 94 5.96 11.43 -2.35
CA MET A 94 4.57 11.86 -2.51
C MET A 94 4.44 13.06 -3.45
N PRO A 95 5.27 14.12 -3.39
CA PRO A 95 5.14 15.27 -4.28
C PRO A 95 5.33 14.90 -5.76
N VAL A 96 6.30 14.03 -6.06
CA VAL A 96 6.57 13.60 -7.45
C VAL A 96 5.37 12.83 -7.99
N SER A 97 4.82 11.91 -7.18
CA SER A 97 3.63 11.13 -7.56
C SER A 97 2.40 12.00 -7.71
N ALA A 98 2.24 13.01 -6.84
CA ALA A 98 1.15 13.97 -6.90
C ALA A 98 1.21 14.82 -8.18
N THR A 99 2.40 15.30 -8.58
CA THR A 99 2.58 16.08 -9.82
C THR A 99 2.19 15.26 -11.05
N ILE A 100 2.65 14.01 -11.14
CA ILE A 100 2.33 13.13 -12.27
C ILE A 100 0.84 12.77 -12.26
N GLY A 101 0.29 12.43 -11.10
CA GLY A 101 -1.12 12.10 -10.93
C GLY A 101 -2.04 13.26 -11.30
N PHE A 102 -1.70 14.47 -10.86
CA PHE A 102 -2.43 15.68 -11.21
C PHE A 102 -2.40 15.96 -12.72
N GLY A 103 -1.24 15.82 -13.36
CA GLY A 103 -1.12 15.90 -14.82
C GLY A 103 -1.99 14.86 -15.53
N GLY A 104 -2.01 13.62 -15.05
CA GLY A 104 -2.87 12.55 -15.58
C GLY A 104 -4.36 12.86 -15.44
N VAL A 105 -4.78 13.42 -14.30
CA VAL A 105 -6.17 13.86 -14.10
C VAL A 105 -6.53 14.98 -15.06
N LEU A 106 -5.66 15.98 -15.25
CA LEU A 106 -5.92 17.06 -16.19
C LEU A 106 -6.11 16.54 -17.62
N VAL A 107 -5.21 15.69 -18.09
CA VAL A 107 -5.29 15.07 -19.42
C VAL A 107 -6.56 14.21 -19.54
N GLY A 108 -6.85 13.39 -18.53
CA GLY A 108 -8.04 12.54 -18.50
C GLY A 108 -9.34 13.33 -18.49
N VAL A 109 -9.39 14.47 -17.80
CA VAL A 109 -10.53 15.39 -17.81
C VAL A 109 -10.69 16.04 -19.19
N LEU A 110 -9.61 16.52 -19.80
CA LEU A 110 -9.68 17.11 -21.14
C LEU A 110 -10.21 16.11 -22.18
N ILE A 111 -9.62 14.91 -22.20
CA ILE A 111 -10.03 13.82 -23.09
C ILE A 111 -11.48 13.40 -22.78
N GLY A 112 -11.79 13.18 -21.51
CA GLY A 112 -13.12 12.75 -21.06
C GLY A 112 -14.22 13.77 -21.39
N ILE A 113 -13.93 15.07 -21.32
CA ILE A 113 -14.86 16.12 -21.75
C ILE A 113 -15.07 16.06 -23.26
N ILE A 114 -14.00 15.94 -24.06
CA ILE A 114 -14.13 15.86 -25.52
C ILE A 114 -14.98 14.65 -25.93
N PHE A 115 -14.65 13.47 -25.41
CA PHE A 115 -15.41 12.25 -25.68
C PHE A 115 -16.83 12.32 -25.12
N GLY A 116 -17.03 12.95 -23.96
CA GLY A 116 -18.35 13.20 -23.38
C GLY A 116 -19.21 14.10 -24.25
N ILE A 117 -18.64 15.16 -24.84
CA ILE A 117 -19.33 16.04 -25.79
C ILE A 117 -19.69 15.28 -27.06
N ILE A 118 -18.76 14.51 -27.63
CA ILE A 118 -19.03 13.69 -28.83
C ILE A 118 -20.14 12.68 -28.57
N ALA A 119 -20.10 11.98 -27.42
CA ALA A 119 -21.13 11.03 -27.02
C ALA A 119 -22.49 11.72 -26.83
N ALA A 120 -22.51 12.92 -26.22
CA ALA A 120 -23.74 13.69 -26.04
C ALA A 120 -24.34 14.19 -27.37
N LEU A 121 -23.50 14.57 -28.34
CA LEU A 121 -23.94 15.02 -29.68
C LEU A 121 -24.36 13.86 -30.58
N ASN A 122 -23.81 12.67 -30.38
CA ASN A 122 -24.14 11.46 -31.14
C ASN A 122 -25.14 10.54 -30.41
N ASN A 123 -25.77 11.06 -29.37
CA ASN A 123 -26.74 10.36 -28.54
C ASN A 123 -27.94 9.93 -29.41
N GLY A 124 -28.14 8.61 -29.56
CA GLY A 124 -29.17 8.01 -30.42
C GLY A 124 -28.73 7.52 -31.82
N LYS A 125 -27.42 7.45 -32.14
CA LYS A 125 -26.92 6.75 -33.35
C LYS A 125 -26.32 5.37 -33.03
N THR A 126 -26.21 4.52 -34.06
CA THR A 126 -25.86 3.07 -34.04
C THR A 126 -24.61 2.62 -33.28
N PHE A 127 -23.81 3.53 -32.71
CA PHE A 127 -22.69 3.24 -31.81
C PHE A 127 -23.05 3.54 -30.34
N ASP A 128 -24.31 3.33 -29.97
CA ASP A 128 -24.81 3.43 -28.59
C ASP A 128 -24.85 2.01 -27.98
N PHE A 129 -23.72 1.62 -27.37
CA PHE A 129 -23.57 0.50 -26.43
C PHE A 129 -22.67 0.95 -25.28
#